data_AF-T0MIP4-F1
#
_entry.id   AF-T0MIP4-F1
#
_cell.length_a   1.000
_cell.length_b   1.000
_cell.length_c   1.000
_cell.angle_alpha   90.00
_cell.angle_beta   90.00
_cell.angle_gamma   90.00
#
_symmetry.space_group_name_H-M   'P 1'
#
loop_
_entity.id
_entity.type
_entity.pdbx_description
1 polymer ?
#
loop_
_entity_poly.entity_id
_entity_poly.type
_entity_poly.pdbx_seq_one_letter_code
_entity_poly.pdbx_strand_id
1 'polypeptide(L)'
;MKVPRNPFESHYHFFKNGLKILTNLNKILPQSVEDYRKSFTDKMKEKIKKLDKEGKRELKKFYNYIEKTRTGNKQFRKRSVIIKHETVNKLLREQLDMSMFSSRFNMFIREMSLVYLIAEFEQFLGRSLALIFDRQPDIIKSSKKQISYEELFDYKNFEEVKEKIIEKEVNSLTSQDIDDVNKYLNERFKLDLTQHENWKKFKECFYRRNIVIHNSCYPDETYRKKTGYKGKHDRLSITKPYLSRCIKLFEMYSEIIRDVFTKKFI
;
A
#
# COMPACT_ATOMS: atom_id res chain seq x y z
N MET A 1 -5.06 -30.14 -29.17
CA MET A 1 -4.00 -29.96 -28.15
C MET A 1 -4.11 -28.56 -27.56
N LYS A 2 -4.51 -28.43 -26.29
CA LYS A 2 -4.34 -27.15 -25.57
C LYS A 2 -2.86 -27.06 -25.21
N VAL A 3 -2.14 -26.08 -25.78
CA VAL A 3 -0.79 -25.74 -25.35
C VAL A 3 -0.82 -25.60 -23.82
N PRO A 4 0.03 -26.30 -23.04
CA PRO A 4 0.04 -26.14 -21.60
C PRO A 4 0.33 -24.68 -21.30
N ARG A 5 -0.69 -23.98 -20.77
CA ARG A 5 -0.59 -22.55 -20.48
C ARG A 5 0.52 -22.38 -19.45
N ASN A 6 1.56 -21.61 -19.80
CA ASN A 6 2.66 -21.32 -18.89
C ASN A 6 2.07 -20.80 -17.55
N PRO A 7 2.18 -21.55 -16.44
CA PRO A 7 1.59 -21.15 -15.16
C PRO A 7 2.29 -19.92 -14.55
N PHE A 8 3.57 -19.68 -14.83
CA PHE A 8 4.24 -18.44 -14.43
C PHE A 8 3.65 -17.24 -15.17
N GLU A 9 3.30 -17.40 -16.45
CA GLU A 9 2.59 -16.37 -17.21
C GLU A 9 1.20 -16.10 -16.60
N SER A 10 0.52 -17.14 -16.13
CA SER A 10 -0.76 -16.99 -15.41
C SER A 10 -0.58 -16.15 -14.13
N HIS A 11 0.37 -16.50 -13.26
CA HIS A 11 0.65 -15.74 -12.03
C HIS A 11 1.06 -14.28 -12.33
N TYR A 12 1.90 -14.07 -13.33
CA TYR A 12 2.29 -12.74 -13.78
C TYR A 12 1.09 -11.94 -14.33
N HIS A 13 0.20 -12.55 -15.10
CA HIS A 13 -1.02 -11.89 -15.57
C HIS A 13 -1.94 -11.49 -14.42
N PHE A 14 -2.12 -12.34 -13.40
CA PHE A 14 -2.86 -11.97 -12.20
C PHE A 14 -2.25 -10.75 -11.51
N PHE A 15 -0.92 -10.76 -11.32
CA PHE A 15 -0.20 -9.62 -10.75
C PHE A 15 -0.38 -8.33 -11.58
N LYS A 16 -0.21 -8.41 -12.91
CA LYS A 16 -0.45 -7.26 -13.81
C LYS A 16 -1.88 -6.72 -13.73
N ASN A 17 -2.87 -7.59 -13.54
CA ASN A 17 -4.25 -7.15 -13.33
C ASN A 17 -4.39 -6.39 -12.00
N GLY A 18 -3.73 -6.85 -10.94
CA GLY A 18 -3.61 -6.11 -9.67
C GLY A 18 -3.01 -4.70 -9.87
N LEU A 19 -1.95 -4.58 -10.68
CA LEU A 19 -1.34 -3.27 -11.01
C LEU A 19 -2.30 -2.34 -11.76
N LYS A 20 -3.09 -2.88 -12.70
CA LYS A 20 -4.11 -2.11 -13.42
C LYS A 20 -5.22 -1.64 -12.50
N ILE A 21 -5.70 -2.51 -11.59
CA ILE A 21 -6.70 -2.17 -10.58
C ILE A 21 -6.18 -1.02 -9.71
N LEU A 22 -4.97 -1.14 -9.17
CA LEU A 22 -4.34 -0.08 -8.37
C LEU A 22 -4.23 1.25 -9.14
N THR A 23 -3.80 1.20 -10.40
CA THR A 23 -3.70 2.38 -11.25
C THR A 23 -5.06 3.05 -11.45
N ASN A 24 -6.11 2.25 -11.72
CA ASN A 24 -7.46 2.74 -11.91
C ASN A 24 -8.07 3.31 -10.63
N LEU A 25 -7.88 2.65 -9.48
CA LEU A 25 -8.35 3.15 -8.17
C LEU A 25 -7.76 4.54 -7.87
N ASN A 26 -6.47 4.73 -8.09
CA ASN A 26 -5.80 6.02 -7.86
C ASN A 26 -6.13 7.09 -8.91
N LYS A 27 -6.81 6.73 -10.00
CA LYS A 27 -7.33 7.66 -11.00
C LYS A 27 -8.79 8.03 -10.72
N ILE A 28 -9.61 7.04 -10.41
CA ILE A 28 -11.07 7.17 -10.30
C ILE A 28 -11.46 7.75 -8.94
N LEU A 29 -10.97 7.16 -7.84
CA LEU A 29 -11.43 7.53 -6.50
C LEU A 29 -11.18 8.99 -6.11
N PRO A 30 -10.03 9.62 -6.43
CA PRO A 30 -9.85 11.05 -6.19
C PRO A 30 -10.94 11.92 -6.81
N GLN A 31 -11.33 11.60 -8.04
CA GLN A 31 -12.39 12.33 -8.74
C GLN A 31 -13.75 12.09 -8.08
N SER A 32 -14.05 10.84 -7.73
CA SER A 32 -15.29 10.49 -7.02
C SER A 32 -15.44 11.23 -5.68
N VAL A 33 -14.35 11.38 -4.91
CA VAL A 33 -14.37 12.15 -3.66
C VAL A 33 -14.58 13.64 -3.92
N GLU A 34 -14.03 14.17 -5.00
CA GLU A 34 -14.22 15.56 -5.36
C GLU A 34 -15.66 15.87 -5.78
N ASP A 35 -16.30 14.94 -6.49
CA ASP A 35 -17.71 15.06 -6.87
C ASP A 35 -18.64 14.85 -5.65
N TYR A 36 -18.29 13.94 -4.74
CA TYR A 36 -18.98 13.82 -3.45
C TYR A 36 -18.87 15.09 -2.61
N ARG A 37 -17.70 15.74 -2.58
CA ARG A 37 -17.48 17.03 -1.90
C ARG A 37 -18.36 18.14 -2.48
N LYS A 38 -18.51 18.21 -3.80
CA LYS A 38 -19.41 19.18 -4.46
C LYS A 38 -20.86 18.94 -4.05
N SER A 39 -21.35 17.70 -4.17
CA SER A 39 -22.72 17.33 -3.77
C SER A 39 -22.98 17.64 -2.29
N PHE A 40 -22.03 17.35 -1.42
CA PHE A 40 -22.09 17.72 -0.01
C PHE A 40 -22.21 19.23 0.19
N THR A 41 -21.40 20.02 -0.54
CA THR A 41 -21.42 21.48 -0.46
C THR A 41 -22.79 22.05 -0.83
N ASP A 42 -23.44 21.50 -1.85
CA ASP A 42 -24.78 21.97 -2.27
C ASP A 42 -25.86 21.59 -1.24
N LYS A 43 -25.80 20.38 -0.69
CA LYS A 43 -26.66 19.98 0.44
C LYS A 43 -26.48 20.90 1.65
N MET A 44 -25.25 21.29 1.95
CA MET A 44 -24.95 22.22 3.04
C MET A 44 -25.57 23.60 2.80
N LYS A 45 -25.49 24.14 1.57
CA LYS A 45 -26.15 25.41 1.22
C LYS A 45 -27.66 25.34 1.47
N GLU A 46 -28.31 24.25 1.07
CA GLU A 46 -29.74 24.07 1.30
C GLU A 46 -30.09 23.96 2.79
N LYS A 47 -29.29 23.25 3.59
CA LYS A 47 -29.48 23.22 5.06
C LYS A 47 -29.29 24.61 5.69
N ILE A 48 -28.31 25.39 5.23
CA ILE A 48 -28.04 26.75 5.72
C ILE A 48 -29.19 27.70 5.38
N LYS A 49 -29.82 27.58 4.20
CA LYS A 49 -30.99 28.39 3.83
C LYS A 49 -32.15 28.22 4.81
N LYS A 50 -32.35 27.00 5.30
CA LYS A 50 -33.41 26.61 6.27
C LYS A 50 -33.14 27.03 7.71
N LEU A 51 -31.95 27.54 8.03
CA LEU A 51 -31.65 28.07 9.36
C LEU A 51 -32.53 29.29 9.66
N ASP A 52 -32.93 29.40 10.92
CA ASP A 52 -33.61 30.56 11.46
C ASP A 52 -32.66 31.77 11.55
N LYS A 53 -33.18 32.90 12.06
CA LYS A 53 -32.40 34.15 12.17
C LYS A 53 -31.22 33.98 13.13
N GLU A 54 -31.40 33.28 14.24
CA GLU A 54 -30.36 33.10 15.26
C GLU A 54 -29.23 32.20 14.74
N GLY A 55 -29.56 31.06 14.14
CA GLY A 55 -28.60 30.15 13.53
C GLY A 55 -27.80 30.80 12.41
N LYS A 56 -28.45 31.60 11.54
CA LYS A 56 -27.75 32.40 10.52
C LYS A 56 -26.78 33.41 11.14
N ARG A 57 -27.17 34.04 12.26
CA ARG A 57 -26.30 34.98 13.00
C ARG A 57 -25.08 34.29 13.59
N GLU A 58 -25.26 33.14 14.25
CA GLU A 58 -24.16 32.37 14.83
C GLU A 58 -23.20 31.83 13.75
N LEU A 59 -23.73 31.32 12.63
CA LEU A 59 -22.93 30.84 11.52
C LEU A 59 -22.08 31.98 10.89
N LYS A 60 -22.66 33.17 10.71
CA LYS A 60 -21.92 34.35 10.23
C LYS A 60 -20.80 34.75 11.21
N LYS A 61 -21.06 34.71 12.52
CA LYS A 61 -20.03 34.96 13.55
C LYS A 61 -18.87 33.96 13.42
N PHE A 62 -19.18 32.68 13.21
CA PHE A 62 -18.17 31.64 13.01
C PHE A 62 -17.32 31.90 11.76
N TYR A 63 -17.93 32.15 10.60
CA TYR A 63 -17.16 32.40 9.37
C TYR A 63 -16.28 33.65 9.47
N ASN A 64 -16.78 34.75 10.03
CA ASN A 64 -16.00 35.95 10.28
C ASN A 64 -14.79 35.68 11.19
N TYR A 65 -14.96 34.81 12.20
CA TYR A 65 -13.87 34.43 13.10
C TYR A 65 -12.79 33.60 12.37
N ILE A 66 -13.20 32.62 11.54
CA ILE A 66 -12.27 31.80 10.75
C ILE A 66 -11.49 32.66 9.74
N GLU A 67 -12.15 33.60 9.07
CA GLU A 67 -11.49 34.52 8.14
C GLU A 67 -10.43 35.40 8.83
N LYS A 68 -10.78 35.98 9.98
CA LYS A 68 -9.85 36.82 10.77
C LYS A 68 -8.68 36.04 11.38
N THR A 69 -8.87 34.77 11.71
CA THR A 69 -7.77 33.91 12.19
C THR A 69 -6.85 33.48 11.06
N ARG A 70 -7.37 33.23 9.86
CA ARG A 70 -6.57 32.89 8.66
C ARG A 70 -5.71 34.06 8.18
N THR A 71 -6.20 35.29 8.27
CA THR A 71 -5.47 36.52 7.90
C THR A 71 -4.36 36.91 8.90
N GLY A 72 -4.05 36.06 9.88
CA GLY A 72 -2.90 36.23 10.77
C GLY A 72 -3.12 37.19 11.94
N ASN A 73 -4.35 37.63 12.20
CA ASN A 73 -4.64 38.51 13.31
C ASN A 73 -4.47 37.77 14.66
N LYS A 74 -3.30 37.96 15.31
CA LYS A 74 -2.88 37.24 16.53
C LYS A 74 -3.87 37.41 17.70
N GLN A 75 -4.63 38.50 17.76
CA GLN A 75 -5.62 38.74 18.81
C GLN A 75 -6.85 37.80 18.68
N PHE A 76 -7.20 37.42 17.46
CA PHE A 76 -8.31 36.49 17.20
C PHE A 76 -7.93 35.03 17.44
N ARG A 77 -6.64 34.65 17.33
CA ARG A 77 -6.19 33.27 17.65
C ARG A 77 -6.44 32.85 19.10
N LYS A 78 -6.59 33.81 20.02
CA LYS A 78 -6.85 33.56 21.44
C LYS A 78 -8.34 33.61 21.82
N ARG A 79 -9.23 33.99 20.91
CA ARG A 79 -10.68 34.07 21.16
C ARG A 79 -11.35 32.80 20.71
N SER A 80 -12.31 32.26 21.47
CA SER A 80 -13.18 31.18 21.01
C SER A 80 -14.51 31.75 20.53
N VAL A 81 -15.13 31.09 19.55
CA VAL A 81 -16.54 31.33 19.19
C VAL A 81 -17.34 30.17 19.75
N ILE A 82 -18.28 30.48 20.63
CA ILE A 82 -19.24 29.52 21.16
C ILE A 82 -20.45 29.51 20.21
N ILE A 83 -20.80 28.33 19.74
CA ILE A 83 -21.99 28.06 18.92
C ILE A 83 -22.98 27.33 19.82
N LYS A 84 -24.08 28.01 20.19
CA LYS A 84 -25.12 27.45 21.06
C LYS A 84 -26.22 26.81 20.24
N HIS A 85 -26.45 27.29 19.02
CA HIS A 85 -27.49 26.78 18.15
C HIS A 85 -27.15 25.34 17.70
N GLU A 86 -27.98 24.37 18.11
CA GLU A 86 -27.73 22.94 17.93
C GLU A 86 -27.55 22.56 16.45
N THR A 87 -28.45 23.02 15.58
CA THR A 87 -28.34 22.76 14.13
C THR A 87 -27.07 23.35 13.53
N VAL A 88 -26.64 24.55 13.93
CA VAL A 88 -25.40 25.16 13.44
C VAL A 88 -24.20 24.34 13.89
N ASN A 89 -24.16 23.91 15.15
CA ASN A 89 -23.09 23.05 15.67
C ASN A 89 -23.00 21.73 14.86
N LYS A 90 -24.14 21.08 14.59
CA LYS A 90 -24.19 19.88 13.75
C LYS A 90 -23.66 20.15 12.33
N LEU A 91 -24.10 21.23 11.69
CA LEU A 91 -23.64 21.61 10.35
C LEU A 91 -22.13 21.85 10.29
N LEU A 92 -21.57 22.53 11.29
CA LEU A 92 -20.15 22.80 11.35
C LEU A 92 -19.34 21.50 11.55
N ARG A 93 -19.84 20.57 12.36
CA ARG A 93 -19.22 19.23 12.51
C ARG A 93 -19.22 18.46 11.21
N GLU A 94 -20.37 18.36 10.53
CA GLU A 94 -20.47 17.72 9.21
C GLU A 94 -19.49 18.36 8.20
N GLN A 95 -19.38 19.69 8.20
CA GLN A 95 -18.45 20.42 7.32
C GLN A 95 -16.98 20.11 7.65
N LEU A 96 -16.63 20.04 8.94
CA LEU A 96 -15.29 19.69 9.40
C LEU A 96 -14.92 18.26 9.00
N ASP A 97 -15.82 17.30 9.26
CA ASP A 97 -15.61 15.90 8.92
C ASP A 97 -15.37 15.72 7.42
N MET A 98 -16.16 16.40 6.58
CA MET A 98 -16.00 16.39 5.13
C MET A 98 -14.70 17.03 4.65
N SER A 99 -14.28 18.13 5.29
CA SER A 99 -13.00 18.77 4.99
C SER A 99 -11.83 17.85 5.37
N MET A 100 -11.90 17.18 6.50
CA MET A 100 -10.89 16.24 6.97
C MET A 100 -10.81 15.00 6.07
N PHE A 101 -11.96 14.43 5.70
CA PHE A 101 -12.05 13.31 4.78
C PHE A 101 -11.42 13.65 3.42
N SER A 102 -11.91 14.69 2.75
CA SER A 102 -11.45 15.04 1.39
C SER A 102 -9.96 15.42 1.34
N SER A 103 -9.46 16.15 2.33
CA SER A 103 -8.05 16.57 2.37
C SER A 103 -7.08 15.39 2.59
N ARG A 104 -7.48 14.38 3.38
CA ARG A 104 -6.63 13.23 3.69
C ARG A 104 -6.82 12.05 2.74
N PHE A 105 -7.97 11.96 2.06
CA PHE A 105 -8.32 10.81 1.22
C PHE A 105 -7.26 10.47 0.18
N ASN A 106 -6.82 11.48 -0.58
CA ASN A 106 -5.84 11.30 -1.65
C ASN A 106 -4.50 10.77 -1.15
N MET A 107 -4.09 11.20 0.04
CA MET A 107 -2.87 10.72 0.69
C MET A 107 -3.05 9.29 1.18
N PHE A 108 -4.16 9.02 1.87
CA PHE A 108 -4.52 7.70 2.37
C PHE A 108 -4.59 6.64 1.27
N ILE A 109 -5.30 6.90 0.17
CA ILE A 109 -5.46 5.90 -0.90
C ILE A 109 -4.11 5.54 -1.54
N ARG A 110 -3.20 6.50 -1.70
CA ARG A 110 -1.85 6.24 -2.25
C ARG A 110 -0.97 5.45 -1.29
N GLU A 111 -1.05 5.75 0.00
CA GLU A 111 -0.36 5.00 1.05
C GLU A 111 -0.81 3.54 1.09
N MET A 112 -2.13 3.31 1.08
CA MET A 112 -2.69 1.96 1.03
C MET A 112 -2.38 1.26 -0.29
N SER A 113 -2.32 1.99 -1.40
CA SER A 113 -1.95 1.43 -2.71
C SER A 113 -0.49 0.97 -2.76
N LEU A 114 0.43 1.67 -2.09
CA LEU A 114 1.80 1.19 -1.94
C LEU A 114 1.82 -0.09 -1.11
N VAL A 115 1.15 -0.13 0.04
CA VAL A 115 1.07 -1.32 0.89
C VAL A 115 0.56 -2.53 0.10
N TYR A 116 -0.55 -2.35 -0.62
CA TYR A 116 -1.15 -3.41 -1.44
C TYR A 116 -0.25 -3.82 -2.62
N LEU A 117 0.46 -2.89 -3.25
CA LEU A 117 1.41 -3.20 -4.33
C LEU A 117 2.51 -4.18 -3.89
N ILE A 118 3.07 -3.96 -2.69
CA ILE A 118 4.09 -4.86 -2.15
C ILE A 118 3.47 -6.22 -1.83
N ALA A 119 2.28 -6.24 -1.21
CA ALA A 119 1.59 -7.50 -0.88
C ALA A 119 1.26 -8.34 -2.12
N GLU A 120 0.79 -7.70 -3.20
CA GLU A 120 0.54 -8.36 -4.49
C GLU A 120 1.83 -8.98 -5.07
N PHE A 121 2.96 -8.29 -4.92
CA PHE A 121 4.24 -8.81 -5.39
C PHE A 121 4.75 -9.97 -4.56
N GLU A 122 4.65 -9.88 -3.22
CA GLU A 122 4.97 -10.96 -2.30
C GLU A 122 4.12 -12.21 -2.63
N GLN A 123 2.83 -12.04 -2.93
CA GLN A 123 1.96 -13.13 -3.38
C GLN A 123 2.35 -13.69 -4.76
N PHE A 124 2.67 -12.84 -5.73
CA PHE A 124 3.16 -13.26 -7.04
C PHE A 124 4.42 -14.12 -6.92
N LEU A 125 5.40 -13.66 -6.14
CA LEU A 125 6.64 -14.35 -5.91
C LEU A 125 6.37 -15.68 -5.18
N GLY A 126 5.56 -15.65 -4.12
CA GLY A 126 5.23 -16.84 -3.34
C GLY A 126 4.54 -17.93 -4.15
N ARG A 127 3.53 -17.57 -4.96
CA ARG A 127 2.85 -18.51 -5.86
C ARG A 127 3.78 -19.10 -6.91
N SER A 128 4.70 -18.29 -7.44
CA SER A 128 5.69 -18.74 -8.41
C SER A 128 6.68 -19.73 -7.79
N LEU A 129 7.14 -19.45 -6.57
CA LEU A 129 8.03 -20.36 -5.84
C LEU A 129 7.34 -21.65 -5.41
N ALA A 130 6.09 -21.57 -4.92
CA ALA A 130 5.31 -22.74 -4.55
C ALA A 130 5.20 -23.72 -5.72
N LEU A 131 4.92 -23.21 -6.92
CA LEU A 131 4.87 -24.01 -8.14
C LEU A 131 6.22 -24.65 -8.49
N ILE A 132 7.33 -23.93 -8.30
CA ILE A 132 8.67 -24.48 -8.53
C ILE A 132 8.95 -25.62 -7.55
N PHE A 133 8.68 -25.40 -6.27
CA PHE A 133 8.93 -26.40 -5.22
C PHE A 133 8.03 -27.63 -5.35
N ASP A 134 6.80 -27.45 -5.83
CA ASP A 134 5.90 -28.56 -6.12
C ASP A 134 6.42 -29.46 -7.26
N ARG A 135 6.94 -28.84 -8.33
CA ARG A 135 7.49 -29.52 -9.51
C ARG A 135 8.90 -30.09 -9.30
N GLN A 136 9.71 -29.42 -8.50
CA GLN A 136 11.09 -29.81 -8.20
C GLN A 136 11.36 -29.75 -6.69
N PRO A 137 10.83 -30.72 -5.91
CA PRO A 137 10.98 -30.75 -4.46
C PRO A 137 12.44 -30.83 -3.99
N ASP A 138 13.34 -31.34 -4.84
CA ASP A 138 14.78 -31.45 -4.53
C ASP A 138 15.43 -30.09 -4.18
N ILE A 139 14.88 -28.99 -4.71
CA ILE A 139 15.37 -27.64 -4.41
C ILE A 139 15.27 -27.34 -2.92
N ILE A 140 14.17 -27.78 -2.27
CA ILE A 140 13.90 -27.53 -0.86
C ILE A 140 14.38 -28.66 0.06
N LYS A 141 14.73 -29.85 -0.47
CA LYS A 141 15.36 -30.93 0.33
C LYS A 141 16.66 -30.50 1.01
N SER A 142 17.34 -29.52 0.42
CA SER A 142 18.56 -28.93 0.99
C SER A 142 18.27 -27.80 2.00
N SER A 143 17.01 -27.54 2.33
CA SER A 143 16.62 -26.65 3.42
C SER A 143 16.96 -27.28 4.76
N LYS A 144 17.44 -26.49 5.72
CA LYS A 144 17.72 -26.96 7.10
C LYS A 144 16.45 -27.07 7.96
N LYS A 145 15.28 -26.81 7.39
CA LYS A 145 14.02 -26.82 8.13
C LYS A 145 13.58 -28.24 8.43
N GLN A 146 12.98 -28.39 9.60
CA GLN A 146 12.54 -29.66 10.13
C GLN A 146 11.03 -29.63 10.32
N ILE A 147 10.43 -30.81 10.26
CA ILE A 147 9.05 -31.07 10.67
C ILE A 147 9.13 -31.97 11.91
N SER A 148 8.32 -31.68 12.94
CA SER A 148 8.25 -32.52 14.13
C SER A 148 7.44 -33.81 13.87
N TYR A 149 7.63 -34.83 14.71
CA TYR A 149 6.78 -36.03 14.62
C TYR A 149 5.31 -35.72 14.91
N GLU A 150 5.04 -34.82 15.86
CA GLU A 150 3.68 -34.34 16.15
C GLU A 150 3.01 -33.77 14.90
N GLU A 151 3.70 -32.88 14.18
CA GLU A 151 3.20 -32.33 12.92
C GLU A 151 2.94 -33.43 11.88
N LEU A 152 3.82 -34.43 11.77
CA LEU A 152 3.62 -35.55 10.83
C LEU A 152 2.37 -36.37 11.12
N PHE A 153 2.06 -36.61 12.39
CA PHE A 153 0.88 -37.37 12.79
C PHE A 153 -0.42 -36.58 12.64
N ASP A 154 -0.36 -35.24 12.59
CA ASP A 154 -1.53 -34.37 12.35
C ASP A 154 -1.96 -34.32 10.87
N TYR A 155 -1.08 -34.71 9.94
CA TYR A 155 -1.38 -34.67 8.50
C TYR A 155 -2.05 -35.95 8.00
N LYS A 156 -3.04 -35.80 7.10
CA LYS A 156 -3.87 -36.92 6.61
C LYS A 156 -3.12 -37.82 5.65
N ASN A 157 -2.19 -37.27 4.88
CA ASN A 157 -1.43 -37.98 3.86
C ASN A 157 -0.15 -37.22 3.49
N PHE A 158 0.70 -37.86 2.70
CA PHE A 158 1.97 -37.31 2.28
C PHE A 158 1.85 -36.04 1.40
N GLU A 159 0.76 -35.89 0.64
CA GLU A 159 0.54 -34.67 -0.15
C GLU A 159 0.30 -33.46 0.75
N GLU A 160 -0.47 -33.63 1.83
CA GLU A 160 -0.66 -32.57 2.83
C GLU A 160 0.66 -32.19 3.52
N VAL A 161 1.52 -33.18 3.81
CA VAL A 161 2.88 -32.94 4.32
C VAL A 161 3.67 -32.08 3.32
N LYS A 162 3.65 -32.46 2.04
CA LYS A 162 4.36 -31.76 0.95
C LYS A 162 3.89 -30.31 0.82
N GLU A 163 2.57 -30.08 0.78
CA GLU A 163 1.97 -28.74 0.72
C GLU A 163 2.42 -27.88 1.89
N LYS A 164 2.44 -28.44 3.11
CA LYS A 164 2.85 -27.71 4.31
C LYS A 164 4.33 -27.37 4.34
N ILE A 165 5.20 -28.25 3.84
CA ILE A 165 6.63 -27.94 3.67
C ILE A 165 6.79 -26.78 2.69
N ILE A 166 6.11 -26.82 1.55
CA ILE A 166 6.18 -25.78 0.52
C ILE A 166 5.68 -24.44 1.08
N GLU A 167 4.55 -24.46 1.78
CA GLU A 167 3.97 -23.27 2.43
C GLU A 167 4.95 -22.67 3.44
N LYS A 168 5.55 -23.49 4.33
CA LYS A 168 6.56 -23.05 5.29
C LYS A 168 7.80 -22.46 4.61
N GLU A 169 8.23 -23.03 3.48
CA GLU A 169 9.35 -22.50 2.71
C GLU A 169 9.03 -21.12 2.13
N VAL A 170 7.90 -21.02 1.42
CA VAL A 170 7.46 -19.77 0.77
C VAL A 170 7.20 -18.65 1.77
N ASN A 171 6.49 -18.95 2.87
CA ASN A 171 6.16 -17.95 3.89
C ASN A 171 7.42 -17.42 4.59
N SER A 172 8.39 -18.30 4.85
CA SER A 172 9.65 -17.86 5.47
C SER A 172 10.46 -16.92 4.58
N LEU A 173 10.31 -17.02 3.26
CA LEU A 173 11.06 -16.20 2.31
C LEU A 173 10.34 -14.89 2.07
N THR A 174 9.04 -14.93 1.81
CA THR A 174 8.23 -13.74 1.51
C THR A 174 8.08 -12.81 2.71
N SER A 175 8.32 -13.30 3.93
CA SER A 175 8.36 -12.48 5.16
C SER A 175 9.73 -11.84 5.45
N GLN A 176 10.77 -12.18 4.68
CA GLN A 176 12.11 -11.62 4.87
C GLN A 176 12.24 -10.21 4.28
N ASP A 177 13.34 -9.58 4.63
CA ASP A 177 13.79 -8.35 3.99
C ASP A 177 14.12 -8.59 2.50
N ILE A 178 13.89 -7.58 1.66
CA ILE A 178 14.08 -7.72 0.21
C ILE A 178 15.54 -8.01 -0.18
N ASP A 179 16.53 -7.58 0.61
CA ASP A 179 17.93 -7.96 0.41
C ASP A 179 18.14 -9.48 0.63
N ASP A 180 17.47 -10.06 1.64
CA ASP A 180 17.54 -11.50 1.94
C ASP A 180 16.77 -12.34 0.90
N VAL A 181 15.62 -11.84 0.44
CA VAL A 181 14.89 -12.43 -0.69
C VAL A 181 15.79 -12.48 -1.93
N ASN A 182 16.48 -11.39 -2.26
CA ASN A 182 17.42 -11.37 -3.39
C ASN A 182 18.54 -12.40 -3.20
N LYS A 183 19.12 -12.48 -2.00
CA LYS A 183 20.17 -13.46 -1.70
C LYS A 183 19.69 -14.89 -1.96
N TYR A 184 18.50 -15.23 -1.46
CA TYR A 184 17.90 -16.55 -1.69
C TYR A 184 17.68 -16.82 -3.18
N LEU A 185 17.12 -15.85 -3.91
CA LEU A 185 16.87 -15.99 -5.36
C LEU A 185 18.17 -16.20 -6.13
N ASN A 186 19.24 -15.50 -5.76
CA ASN A 186 20.54 -15.66 -6.39
C ASN A 186 21.17 -17.02 -6.06
N GLU A 187 21.17 -17.44 -4.79
CA GLU A 187 21.78 -18.70 -4.38
C GLU A 187 21.09 -19.90 -5.03
N ARG A 188 19.76 -19.95 -4.98
CA ARG A 188 18.93 -21.08 -5.42
C ARG A 188 18.63 -21.06 -6.92
N PHE A 189 18.38 -19.89 -7.48
CA PHE A 189 17.93 -19.75 -8.86
C PHE A 189 18.88 -18.97 -9.74
N LYS A 190 20.06 -18.57 -9.27
CA LYS A 190 21.01 -17.71 -10.01
C LYS A 190 20.32 -16.47 -10.58
N LEU A 191 19.37 -15.92 -9.82
CA LEU A 191 18.61 -14.72 -10.13
C LEU A 191 19.04 -13.61 -9.19
N ASP A 192 19.92 -12.73 -9.67
CA ASP A 192 20.40 -11.59 -8.91
C ASP A 192 19.70 -10.29 -9.36
N LEU A 193 18.72 -9.87 -8.57
CA LEU A 193 17.93 -8.65 -8.80
C LEU A 193 18.77 -7.37 -8.66
N THR A 194 19.94 -7.45 -8.03
CA THR A 194 20.81 -6.29 -7.80
C THR A 194 21.56 -5.83 -9.04
N GLN A 195 21.67 -6.69 -10.06
CA GLN A 195 22.34 -6.38 -11.33
C GLN A 195 21.59 -5.33 -12.15
N HIS A 196 20.30 -5.12 -11.87
CA HIS A 196 19.49 -4.12 -12.55
C HIS A 196 19.69 -2.73 -11.94
N GLU A 197 19.90 -1.72 -12.79
CA GLU A 197 20.15 -0.31 -12.40
C GLU A 197 19.10 0.28 -11.44
N ASN A 198 17.87 -0.22 -11.49
CA ASN A 198 16.76 0.28 -10.69
C ASN A 198 16.61 -0.43 -9.33
N TRP A 199 17.53 -1.32 -8.97
CA TRP A 199 17.50 -2.09 -7.71
C TRP A 199 17.32 -1.21 -6.49
N LYS A 200 18.12 -0.15 -6.34
CA LYS A 200 18.03 0.74 -5.18
C LYS A 200 16.64 1.36 -5.03
N LYS A 201 15.99 1.72 -6.14
CA LYS A 201 14.64 2.32 -6.14
C LYS A 201 13.57 1.26 -5.83
N PHE A 202 13.71 0.07 -6.39
CA PHE A 202 12.79 -1.05 -6.13
C PHE A 202 12.85 -1.47 -4.66
N LYS A 203 14.05 -1.71 -4.17
CA LYS A 203 14.32 -1.99 -2.75
C LYS A 203 13.75 -0.91 -1.83
N GLU A 204 13.96 0.36 -2.14
CA GLU A 204 13.43 1.46 -1.33
C GLU A 204 11.90 1.44 -1.19
N CYS A 205 11.17 0.87 -2.16
CA CYS A 205 9.72 0.74 -2.07
C CYS A 205 9.27 -0.14 -0.90
N PHE A 206 10.00 -1.24 -0.62
CA PHE A 206 9.72 -2.12 0.53
C PHE A 206 9.93 -1.39 1.85
N TYR A 207 11.03 -0.64 1.97
CA TYR A 207 11.28 0.14 3.19
C TYR A 207 10.34 1.33 3.33
N ARG A 208 9.92 1.95 2.21
CA ARG A 208 8.88 2.98 2.23
C ARG A 208 7.57 2.41 2.75
N ARG A 209 7.18 1.21 2.32
CA ARG A 209 6.00 0.49 2.83
C ARG A 209 6.10 0.32 4.35
N ASN A 210 7.25 -0.07 4.88
CA ASN A 210 7.42 -0.28 6.32
C ASN A 210 7.16 1.00 7.12
N ILE A 211 7.71 2.16 6.70
CA ILE A 211 7.45 3.41 7.43
C ILE A 211 6.03 3.95 7.22
N VAL A 212 5.35 3.60 6.13
CA VAL A 212 3.91 3.90 5.95
C VAL A 212 3.09 3.22 7.05
N ILE A 213 3.39 1.95 7.34
CA ILE A 213 2.66 1.15 8.34
C ILE A 213 3.09 1.50 9.77
N HIS A 214 4.40 1.57 10.03
CA HIS A 214 4.92 1.56 11.39
C HIS A 214 5.39 2.93 11.91
N ASN A 215 5.57 3.92 11.02
CA ASN A 215 6.16 5.19 11.43
C ASN A 215 5.47 6.42 10.82
N SER A 216 4.18 6.32 10.47
CA SER A 216 3.40 7.44 9.92
C SER A 216 4.06 8.18 8.74
N CYS A 217 4.81 7.45 7.93
CA CYS A 217 5.64 7.93 6.81
C CYS A 217 6.88 8.75 7.20
N TYR A 218 7.33 8.74 8.46
CA TYR A 218 8.58 9.36 8.87
C TYR A 218 9.78 8.41 8.68
N PRO A 219 10.92 8.89 8.16
CA PRO A 219 12.11 8.06 7.96
C PRO A 219 12.82 7.80 9.31
N ASP A 220 12.69 6.57 9.80
CA ASP A 220 13.42 6.06 10.97
C ASP A 220 14.87 5.68 10.63
N GLU A 221 15.62 5.24 11.64
CA GLU A 221 17.02 4.81 11.48
C GLU A 221 17.16 3.62 10.53
N THR A 222 16.26 2.63 10.63
CA THR A 222 16.24 1.44 9.77
C THR A 222 16.09 1.82 8.30
N TYR A 223 15.09 2.64 7.97
CA TYR A 223 14.84 3.16 6.64
C TYR A 223 16.08 3.89 6.11
N ARG A 224 16.69 4.77 6.90
CA ARG A 224 17.89 5.54 6.51
C ARG A 224 19.07 4.63 6.22
N LYS A 225 19.35 3.67 7.10
CA LYS A 225 20.45 2.70 6.97
C LYS A 225 20.27 1.82 5.73
N LYS A 226 19.08 1.28 5.51
CA LYS A 226 18.80 0.33 4.42
C LYS A 226 18.68 0.98 3.04
N THR A 227 18.23 2.24 2.98
CA THR A 227 18.01 2.96 1.70
C THR A 227 19.11 3.98 1.37
N GLY A 228 19.91 4.39 2.36
CA GLY A 228 20.87 5.48 2.21
C GLY A 228 20.24 6.88 2.23
N TYR A 229 18.99 7.02 2.70
CA TYR A 229 18.29 8.32 2.71
C TYR A 229 18.94 9.33 3.68
N LYS A 230 19.46 10.44 3.12
CA LYS A 230 20.14 11.53 3.86
C LYS A 230 19.29 12.79 4.07
N GLY A 231 18.01 12.78 3.67
CA GLY A 231 17.14 13.95 3.80
C GLY A 231 16.67 14.22 5.24
N LYS A 232 15.95 15.33 5.44
CA LYS A 232 15.37 15.73 6.73
C LYS A 232 14.40 14.69 7.27
N HIS A 233 14.14 14.72 8.58
CA HIS A 233 13.14 13.88 9.24
C HIS A 233 11.72 14.46 9.06
N ASP A 234 11.33 14.60 7.79
CA ASP A 234 10.00 15.07 7.39
C ASP A 234 9.16 13.88 6.90
N ARG A 235 7.84 14.05 6.90
CA ARG A 235 6.90 13.04 6.40
C ARG A 235 7.11 12.79 4.91
N LEU A 236 7.46 11.57 4.55
CA LEU A 236 7.72 11.15 3.17
C LEU A 236 6.42 10.70 2.50
N SER A 237 5.71 11.69 1.98
CA SER A 237 4.40 11.48 1.35
C SER A 237 4.49 10.65 0.08
N ILE A 238 3.55 9.71 -0.08
CA ILE A 238 3.40 8.93 -1.31
C ILE A 238 2.73 9.81 -2.36
N THR A 239 3.53 10.45 -3.20
CA THR A 239 3.03 11.29 -4.30
C THR A 239 2.54 10.44 -5.46
N LYS A 240 1.71 11.01 -6.34
CA LYS A 240 1.29 10.32 -7.57
C LYS A 240 2.49 9.89 -8.43
N PRO A 241 3.50 10.74 -8.71
CA PRO A 241 4.70 10.30 -9.44
C PRO A 241 5.47 9.18 -8.74
N TYR A 242 5.58 9.23 -7.40
CA TYR A 242 6.24 8.19 -6.64
C TYR A 242 5.53 6.84 -6.81
N LEU A 243 4.22 6.79 -6.58
CA LEU A 243 3.44 5.56 -6.71
C LEU A 243 3.47 5.00 -8.14
N SER A 244 3.34 5.86 -9.15
CA SER A 244 3.45 5.44 -10.56
C SER A 244 4.82 4.84 -10.89
N ARG A 245 5.89 5.38 -10.30
CA ARG A 245 7.24 4.79 -10.44
C ARG A 245 7.33 3.44 -9.75
N CYS A 246 6.78 3.30 -8.54
CA CYS A 246 6.71 2.00 -7.85
C CYS A 246 6.03 0.95 -8.72
N ILE A 247 4.82 1.24 -9.23
CA ILE A 247 4.07 0.30 -10.08
C ILE A 247 4.91 -0.18 -11.27
N LYS A 248 5.61 0.73 -11.96
CA LYS A 248 6.51 0.39 -13.09
C LYS A 248 7.69 -0.48 -12.66
N LEU A 249 8.31 -0.19 -11.51
CA LEU A 249 9.41 -0.99 -10.98
C LEU A 249 8.94 -2.42 -10.69
N PHE A 250 7.78 -2.56 -10.05
CA PHE A 250 7.20 -3.84 -9.69
C PHE A 250 6.75 -4.65 -10.92
N GLU A 251 6.23 -3.99 -11.97
CA GLU A 251 5.98 -4.63 -13.26
C GLU A 251 7.27 -5.16 -13.88
N MET A 252 8.32 -4.33 -13.96
CA MET A 252 9.62 -4.71 -14.52
C MET A 252 10.26 -5.90 -13.76
N TYR A 253 10.28 -5.86 -12.43
CA TYR A 253 10.88 -6.92 -11.62
C TYR A 253 10.09 -8.23 -11.67
N SER A 254 8.76 -8.17 -11.73
CA SER A 254 7.94 -9.38 -11.91
C SER A 254 8.10 -10.00 -13.29
N GLU A 255 8.29 -9.19 -14.33
CA GLU A 255 8.63 -9.66 -15.68
C GLU A 255 9.98 -10.39 -15.71
N ILE A 256 11.03 -9.81 -15.12
CA ILE A 256 12.35 -10.46 -14.99
C ILE A 256 12.24 -11.81 -14.29
N ILE A 257 11.55 -11.86 -13.15
CA ILE A 257 11.35 -13.10 -12.37
C ILE A 257 10.61 -14.14 -13.21
N ARG A 258 9.51 -13.74 -13.86
CA ARG A 258 8.72 -14.62 -14.73
C ARG A 258 9.56 -15.21 -15.85
N ASP A 259 10.36 -14.38 -16.53
CA ASP A 259 11.16 -14.82 -17.68
C ASP A 259 12.21 -15.85 -17.26
N VAL A 260 12.90 -15.59 -16.15
CA VAL A 260 13.91 -16.51 -15.60
C VAL A 260 13.26 -17.81 -15.14
N PHE A 261 12.13 -17.75 -14.44
CA PHE A 261 11.44 -18.97 -14.00
C PHE A 261 10.85 -19.76 -15.16
N THR A 262 10.26 -19.09 -16.15
CA THR A 262 9.78 -19.72 -17.38
C THR A 262 10.92 -20.45 -18.08
N LYS A 263 12.04 -19.77 -18.33
CA LYS A 263 13.19 -20.35 -19.05
C LYS A 263 13.82 -21.55 -18.33
N LYS A 264 13.72 -21.61 -17.00
CA LYS A 264 14.36 -22.66 -16.18
C LYS A 264 13.47 -23.84 -15.86
N PHE A 265 12.16 -23.64 -15.79
CA PHE A 265 11.22 -24.62 -15.21
C PHE A 265 10.05 -24.99 -16.15
N ILE A 266 10.07 -24.50 -17.40
CA ILE A 266 9.17 -24.87 -18.49
C ILE A 266 10.03 -25.20 -19.70
#